data_AF-A0A8C1N6K1-F1
#
_entry.id   AF-A0A8C1N6K1-F1
#
_cell.length_a   1.000
_cell.length_b   1.000
_cell.length_c   1.000
_cell.angle_alpha   90.00
_cell.angle_beta   90.00
_cell.angle_gamma   90.00
#
_symmetry.space_group_name_H-M   'P 1'
#
loop_
_entity.id
_entity.type
_entity.pdbx_description
1 polymer ?
#
loop_
_entity_poly.entity_id
_entity_poly.type
_entity_poly.pdbx_seq_one_letter_code
_entity_poly.pdbx_strand_id
1 'polypeptide(L)'
;HYLFELEIFYPREREEVELELQVGVAQVSQEQKDTVVRQLAALLHVLDSDIALKGLHGQSDISTVFRFSVQGPDGTIPGPKLARLLRNQLLQEKTDFLLFKVLRVDTVMCLLRCSGRGQCDPITRSCCCDPLWMENPIRNMWHELSYTHYRSLH
;
A
#
# COMPACT_ATOMS: atom_id res chain seq x y z
N HIS A 1 5.28 -20.24 -17.07
CA HIS A 1 5.99 -21.01 -16.02
C HIS A 1 6.84 -20.11 -15.14
N TYR A 2 7.75 -19.29 -15.69
CA TYR A 2 8.56 -18.33 -14.91
C TYR A 2 7.78 -17.28 -14.08
N LEU A 3 6.60 -16.83 -14.55
CA LEU A 3 5.75 -15.89 -13.81
C LEU A 3 5.06 -16.52 -12.59
N PHE A 4 4.75 -17.82 -12.65
CA PHE A 4 4.11 -18.56 -11.55
C PHE A 4 5.10 -18.90 -10.44
N GLU A 5 6.39 -19.09 -10.75
CA GLU A 5 7.43 -19.35 -9.73
C GLU A 5 7.81 -18.08 -8.94
N LEU A 6 7.70 -16.89 -9.54
CA LEU A 6 7.82 -15.61 -8.80
C LEU A 6 6.63 -15.35 -7.86
N GLU A 7 5.44 -15.91 -8.15
CA GLU A 7 4.28 -15.79 -7.26
C GLU A 7 4.42 -16.57 -5.95
N ILE A 8 5.31 -17.56 -5.89
CA ILE A 8 5.46 -18.46 -4.75
C ILE A 8 6.47 -17.93 -3.71
N PHE A 9 7.42 -17.06 -4.09
CA PHE A 9 8.57 -16.76 -3.23
C PHE A 9 8.40 -15.60 -2.23
N TYR A 10 7.40 -14.72 -2.35
CA TYR A 10 7.23 -13.59 -1.41
C TYR A 10 5.77 -13.16 -1.16
N PRO A 11 4.95 -14.00 -0.50
CA PRO A 11 3.58 -13.63 -0.14
C PRO A 11 3.52 -12.40 0.78
N ARG A 12 4.54 -12.20 1.63
CA ARG A 12 4.62 -11.07 2.59
C ARG A 12 4.76 -9.70 1.92
N GLU A 13 5.39 -9.63 0.75
CA GLU A 13 5.61 -8.35 0.04
C GLU A 13 4.33 -7.82 -0.61
N ARG A 14 3.28 -8.64 -0.74
CA ARG A 14 1.95 -8.21 -1.21
C ARG A 14 1.20 -7.39 -0.15
N GLU A 15 1.61 -7.49 1.11
CA GLU A 15 1.00 -6.83 2.26
C GLU A 15 1.78 -5.58 2.69
N GLU A 16 2.89 -5.29 2.01
CA GLU A 16 3.81 -4.22 2.38
C GLU A 16 3.72 -3.03 1.42
N VAL A 17 3.97 -1.85 1.99
CA VAL A 17 3.99 -0.57 1.29
C VAL A 17 5.29 0.16 1.58
N GLU A 18 5.73 0.95 0.61
CA GLU A 18 6.87 1.86 0.70
C GLU A 18 6.37 3.29 0.75
N LEU A 19 6.80 4.03 1.77
CA LEU A 19 6.50 5.44 1.98
C LEU A 19 7.80 6.24 1.92
N GLU A 20 7.99 7.04 0.88
CA GLU A 20 9.15 7.90 0.73
C GLU A 20 8.90 9.26 1.39
N LEU A 21 9.80 9.64 2.29
CA LEU A 21 9.75 10.86 3.08
C LEU A 21 10.94 11.76 2.76
N GLN A 22 10.72 13.08 2.76
CA GLN A 22 11.74 14.10 2.48
C GLN A 22 12.66 14.34 3.69
N VAL A 23 13.44 13.32 4.04
CA VAL A 23 14.48 13.36 5.06
C VAL A 23 15.56 12.35 4.70
N GLY A 24 16.84 12.68 4.87
CA GLY A 24 17.95 11.73 4.66
C GLY A 24 18.01 10.69 5.77
N VAL A 25 18.32 9.43 5.45
CA VAL A 25 18.21 8.30 6.40
C VAL A 25 19.08 8.47 7.65
N ALA A 26 20.25 9.09 7.49
CA ALA A 26 21.17 9.39 8.58
C ALA A 26 20.64 10.43 9.58
N GLN A 27 19.63 11.22 9.18
CA GLN A 27 19.01 12.24 10.01
C GLN A 27 17.79 11.73 10.78
N VAL A 28 17.33 10.50 10.51
CA VAL A 28 16.12 9.93 11.12
C VAL A 28 16.48 9.26 12.45
N SER A 29 16.19 9.94 13.57
CA SER A 29 16.35 9.40 14.92
C SER A 29 15.30 8.33 15.24
N GLN A 30 15.52 7.53 16.30
CA GLN A 30 14.54 6.52 16.72
C GLN A 30 13.21 7.17 17.14
N GLU A 31 13.25 8.28 17.89
CA GLU A 31 12.05 9.01 18.32
C GLU A 31 11.24 9.54 17.13
N GLN A 32 11.91 9.98 16.06
CA GLN A 32 11.25 10.43 14.84
C GLN A 32 10.59 9.27 14.10
N LYS A 33 11.22 8.09 14.08
CA LYS A 33 10.58 6.87 13.53
C LYS A 33 9.32 6.53 14.30
N ASP A 34 9.39 6.52 15.64
CA ASP A 34 8.25 6.21 16.51
C ASP A 34 7.12 7.24 16.33
N THR A 35 7.46 8.51 16.12
CA THR A 35 6.50 9.58 15.81
C THR A 35 5.80 9.33 14.48
N VAL A 36 6.53 8.98 13.42
CA VAL A 36 5.94 8.63 12.11
C VAL A 36 5.00 7.43 12.24
N VAL A 37 5.40 6.39 12.99
CA VAL A 37 4.55 5.21 13.25
C VAL A 37 3.25 5.61 13.95
N ARG A 38 3.33 6.39 15.04
CA ARG A 38 2.14 6.91 15.74
C ARG A 38 1.21 7.71 14.85
N GLN A 39 1.77 8.58 14.01
CA GLN A 39 0.96 9.37 13.08
C GLN A 39 0.30 8.45 12.06
N LEU A 40 1.00 7.49 11.47
CA LEU A 40 0.39 6.51 10.56
C LEU A 40 -0.73 5.71 11.26
N ALA A 41 -0.54 5.33 12.52
CA ALA A 41 -1.54 4.59 13.29
C ALA A 41 -2.80 5.44 13.50
N ALA A 42 -2.62 6.70 13.91
CA ALA A 42 -3.71 7.67 14.06
C ALA A 42 -4.45 7.94 12.74
N LEU A 43 -3.73 8.03 11.62
CA LEU A 43 -4.31 8.25 10.30
C LEU A 43 -5.17 7.06 9.84
N LEU A 44 -4.72 5.84 10.12
CA LEU A 44 -5.37 4.60 9.70
C LEU A 44 -6.38 4.09 10.72
N HIS A 45 -6.50 4.75 11.87
CA HIS A 45 -7.35 4.34 13.00
C HIS A 45 -7.02 2.93 13.53
N VAL A 46 -5.73 2.63 13.67
CA VAL A 46 -5.19 1.37 14.22
C VAL A 46 -4.25 1.66 15.40
N LEU A 47 -3.79 0.62 16.10
CA LEU A 47 -2.80 0.77 17.18
C LEU A 47 -1.39 0.91 16.60
N ASP A 48 -0.48 1.54 17.36
CA ASP A 48 0.95 1.60 17.00
C ASP A 48 1.54 0.21 16.75
N SER A 49 1.13 -0.78 17.55
CA SER A 49 1.56 -2.18 17.44
C SER A 49 1.10 -2.87 16.16
N ASP A 50 0.04 -2.35 15.52
CA ASP A 50 -0.49 -2.91 14.29
C ASP A 50 0.36 -2.51 13.08
N ILE A 51 1.21 -1.49 13.21
CA ILE A 51 2.14 -1.06 12.18
C ILE A 51 3.46 -1.81 12.33
N ALA A 52 3.64 -2.83 11.49
CA ALA A 52 4.85 -3.63 11.46
C ALA A 52 5.88 -3.00 10.51
N LEU A 53 6.82 -2.22 11.04
CA LEU A 53 7.96 -1.72 10.28
C LEU A 53 8.86 -2.88 9.83
N LYS A 54 9.09 -3.00 8.53
CA LYS A 54 9.89 -4.06 7.90
C LYS A 54 11.28 -3.59 7.52
N GLY A 55 11.42 -2.32 7.18
CA GLY A 55 12.69 -1.75 6.80
C GLY A 55 12.67 -0.24 6.73
N LEU A 56 13.87 0.32 6.84
CA LEU A 56 14.15 1.73 6.66
C LEU A 56 15.43 1.83 5.84
N HIS A 57 15.38 2.50 4.70
CA HIS A 57 16.54 2.67 3.83
C HIS A 57 16.53 4.04 3.16
N GLY A 58 17.71 4.58 2.87
CA GLY A 58 17.84 5.82 2.11
C GLY A 58 17.54 5.58 0.63
N GLN A 59 16.72 6.44 0.03
CA GLN A 59 16.50 6.49 -1.42
C GLN A 59 17.44 7.50 -2.10
N SER A 60 17.79 8.57 -1.37
CA SER A 60 18.78 9.58 -1.77
C SER A 60 19.38 10.24 -0.52
N ASP A 61 20.30 11.19 -0.69
CA ASP A 61 20.86 11.97 0.43
C ASP A 61 19.79 12.77 1.21
N ILE A 62 18.64 13.02 0.57
CA ILE A 62 17.55 13.85 1.11
C ILE A 62 16.23 13.08 1.26
N SER A 63 16.20 11.77 0.97
CA SER A 63 14.97 10.98 1.07
C SER A 63 15.18 9.57 1.64
N THR A 64 14.18 9.12 2.39
CA THR A 64 14.18 7.84 3.11
C THR A 64 12.88 7.12 2.85
N VAL A 65 12.95 5.80 2.70
CA VAL A 65 11.81 4.92 2.50
C VAL A 65 11.53 4.14 3.78
N PHE A 66 10.29 4.26 4.26
CA PHE A 66 9.71 3.41 5.29
C PHE A 66 8.95 2.27 4.60
N ARG A 67 9.40 1.03 4.82
CA ARG A 67 8.71 -0.18 4.35
C ARG A 67 7.97 -0.81 5.52
N PHE A 68 6.65 -0.94 5.42
CA PHE A 68 5.83 -1.46 6.51
C PHE A 68 4.59 -2.22 6.02
N SER A 69 4.00 -3.02 6.90
CA SER A 69 2.66 -3.59 6.74
C SER A 69 1.77 -3.21 7.92
N VAL A 70 0.46 -3.33 7.76
CA VAL A 70 -0.52 -2.95 8.79
C VAL A 70 -1.46 -4.10 9.08
N GLN A 71 -1.55 -4.49 10.35
CA GLN A 71 -2.56 -5.43 10.84
C GLN A 71 -3.89 -4.71 11.01
N GLY A 72 -4.97 -5.36 10.59
CA GLY A 72 -6.33 -4.91 10.83
C GLY A 72 -7.12 -5.96 11.62
N PRO A 73 -8.38 -5.66 11.98
CA PRO A 73 -9.23 -6.59 12.73
C PRO A 73 -9.47 -7.93 11.99
N ASP A 74 -9.51 -7.89 10.66
CA ASP A 74 -9.72 -9.06 9.79
C ASP A 74 -8.40 -9.67 9.25
N GLY A 75 -7.25 -9.27 9.80
CA GLY A 75 -5.91 -9.67 9.34
C GLY A 75 -5.13 -8.55 8.64
N THR A 76 -3.99 -8.89 8.03
CA THR A 76 -3.11 -7.89 7.38
C THR A 76 -3.84 -7.17 6.25
N ILE A 77 -3.77 -5.84 6.23
CA ILE A 77 -4.31 -5.04 5.15
C ILE A 77 -3.48 -5.27 3.87
N PRO A 78 -4.10 -5.60 2.73
CA PRO A 78 -3.37 -5.76 1.48
C PRO A 78 -2.65 -4.47 1.10
N GLY A 79 -1.37 -4.57 0.71
CA GLY A 79 -0.55 -3.45 0.21
C GLY A 79 -1.25 -2.60 -0.85
N PRO A 80 -1.92 -3.16 -1.88
CA PRO A 80 -2.68 -2.36 -2.86
C PRO A 80 -3.76 -1.45 -2.25
N LYS A 81 -4.45 -1.95 -1.22
CA LYS A 81 -5.54 -1.25 -0.54
C LYS A 81 -4.94 -0.16 0.35
N LEU A 82 -3.90 -0.51 1.10
CA LEU A 82 -3.18 0.41 1.98
C LEU A 82 -2.53 1.56 1.20
N ALA A 83 -1.81 1.27 0.12
CA ALA A 83 -1.19 2.30 -0.72
C ALA A 83 -2.22 3.27 -1.32
N ARG A 84 -3.39 2.78 -1.75
CA ARG A 84 -4.47 3.65 -2.25
C ARG A 84 -4.98 4.60 -1.16
N LEU A 85 -5.23 4.06 0.04
CA LEU A 85 -5.68 4.87 1.18
C LEU A 85 -4.64 5.95 1.54
N LEU A 86 -3.37 5.56 1.65
CA LEU A 86 -2.27 6.46 1.96
C LEU A 86 -2.06 7.51 0.88
N ARG A 87 -2.19 7.20 -0.41
CA ARG A 87 -2.12 8.20 -1.49
C ARG A 87 -3.22 9.25 -1.35
N ASN A 88 -4.46 8.83 -1.16
CA ASN A 88 -5.58 9.76 -1.00
C ASN A 88 -5.38 10.64 0.26
N GLN A 89 -5.02 10.02 1.39
CA GLN A 89 -4.87 10.74 2.64
C GLN A 89 -3.63 11.64 2.67
N LEU A 90 -2.46 11.15 2.28
CA LEU A 90 -1.17 11.84 2.48
C LEU A 90 -0.70 12.66 1.29
N LEU A 91 -1.20 12.41 0.07
CA LEU A 91 -0.81 13.19 -1.10
C LEU A 91 -1.90 14.16 -1.57
N GLN A 92 -3.15 13.99 -1.11
CA GLN A 92 -4.28 14.82 -1.56
C GLN A 92 -4.97 15.55 -0.40
N GLU A 93 -5.37 14.84 0.66
CA GLU A 93 -6.21 15.44 1.71
C GLU A 93 -5.42 16.08 2.86
N LYS A 94 -4.36 15.43 3.32
CA LYS A 94 -3.61 15.76 4.55
C LYS A 94 -2.09 15.73 4.30
N THR A 95 -1.63 16.57 3.39
CA THR A 95 -0.22 16.58 2.90
C THR A 95 0.84 16.80 3.98
N ASP A 96 0.46 17.46 5.08
CA ASP A 96 1.35 17.83 6.18
C ASP A 96 1.01 17.08 7.48
N PHE A 97 0.35 15.92 7.38
CA PHE A 97 -0.05 15.13 8.54
C PHE A 97 1.12 14.43 9.25
N LEU A 98 2.13 14.02 8.48
CA LEU A 98 3.32 13.34 9.01
C LEU A 98 4.41 14.36 9.37
N LEU A 99 5.31 13.95 10.27
CA LEU A 99 6.48 14.71 10.69
C LEU A 99 7.36 15.15 9.51
N PHE A 100 7.46 14.30 8.48
CA PHE A 100 8.21 14.57 7.26
C PHE A 100 7.27 14.62 6.08
N LYS A 101 7.57 15.49 5.10
CA LYS A 101 6.79 15.59 3.86
C LYS A 101 6.83 14.26 3.11
N VAL A 102 5.66 13.80 2.70
CA VAL A 102 5.52 12.60 1.86
C VAL A 102 5.82 12.96 0.42
N LEU A 103 6.80 12.27 -0.16
CA LEU A 103 7.16 12.39 -1.56
C LEU A 103 6.38 11.37 -2.40
N ARG A 104 6.27 10.14 -1.88
CA ARG A 104 5.73 9.02 -2.65
C ARG A 104 5.17 7.91 -1.77
N VAL A 105 4.18 7.19 -2.31
CA VAL A 105 3.60 5.99 -1.70
C VAL A 105 3.49 4.90 -2.76
N ASP A 106 4.07 3.74 -2.51
CA ASP A 106 4.06 2.59 -3.40
C ASP A 106 3.78 1.28 -2.70
N THR A 107 3.51 0.26 -3.50
CA THR A 107 3.56 -1.13 -3.06
C THR A 107 4.94 -1.69 -3.34
N VAL A 108 5.42 -2.60 -2.48
CA VAL A 108 6.75 -3.22 -2.67
C VAL A 108 6.79 -3.99 -4.00
N MET A 109 5.70 -4.69 -4.31
CA MET A 109 5.56 -5.42 -5.56
C MET A 109 4.76 -4.65 -6.62
N CYS A 110 5.08 -4.94 -7.88
CA CYS A 110 4.23 -4.62 -9.02
C CYS A 110 2.95 -5.45 -8.98
N LEU A 111 1.84 -4.82 -8.64
CA LEU A 111 0.56 -5.52 -8.54
C LEU A 111 -0.12 -5.55 -9.92
N LEU A 112 -0.10 -6.71 -10.57
CA LEU A 112 -0.83 -6.96 -11.81
C LEU A 112 -2.35 -6.93 -11.55
N ARG A 113 -2.96 -5.73 -11.52
CA ARG A 113 -4.42 -5.59 -11.39
C ARG A 113 -5.15 -6.03 -12.66
N CYS A 114 -4.46 -6.09 -13.79
CA CYS A 114 -5.04 -6.42 -15.10
C CYS A 114 -5.09 -7.93 -15.39
N SER A 115 -5.27 -8.78 -14.36
CA SER A 115 -5.27 -10.26 -14.52
C SER A 115 -4.04 -10.82 -15.28
N GLY A 116 -2.88 -10.16 -15.12
CA GLY A 116 -1.64 -10.49 -15.84
C GLY A 116 -1.50 -9.88 -17.24
N ARG A 117 -2.39 -8.97 -17.65
CA ARG A 117 -2.39 -8.29 -18.97
C ARG A 117 -2.18 -6.78 -18.83
N GLY A 118 -1.00 -6.43 -18.36
CA GLY A 118 -0.56 -5.06 -18.23
C GLY A 118 0.93 -5.01 -17.94
N GLN A 119 1.52 -3.85 -18.20
CA GLN A 119 2.92 -3.58 -17.89
C GLN A 119 2.99 -2.81 -16.58
N CYS A 120 3.88 -3.24 -15.69
CA CYS A 120 4.18 -2.44 -14.51
C CYS A 120 5.09 -1.30 -14.93
N ASP A 121 4.69 -0.08 -14.57
CA ASP A 121 5.61 1.04 -14.60
C ASP A 121 6.66 0.81 -13.48
N PRO A 122 7.94 0.60 -13.83
CA PRO A 122 8.99 0.32 -12.85
C PRO A 122 9.30 1.53 -11.98
N ILE A 123 8.96 2.73 -12.45
CA ILE A 123 9.06 3.94 -11.68
C ILE A 123 7.90 3.92 -10.71
N THR A 124 6.64 4.08 -11.13
CA THR A 124 5.48 4.29 -10.22
C THR A 124 4.98 3.01 -9.51
N ARG A 125 5.51 1.84 -9.86
CA ARG A 125 5.05 0.51 -9.43
C ARG A 125 3.54 0.30 -9.63
N SER A 126 2.95 1.09 -10.53
CA SER A 126 1.55 1.03 -10.90
C SER A 126 1.39 0.16 -12.16
N CYS A 127 0.23 -0.49 -12.29
CA CYS A 127 -0.04 -1.34 -13.44
C CYS A 127 -0.77 -0.53 -14.51
N CYS A 128 -0.18 -0.43 -15.70
CA CYS A 128 -0.85 0.06 -16.89
C CYS A 128 -1.49 -1.13 -17.62
N CYS A 129 -2.82 -1.21 -17.66
CA CYS A 129 -3.52 -2.26 -18.40
C CYS A 129 -3.37 -2.05 -19.91
N ASP A 130 -3.28 -3.15 -20.66
CA ASP A 130 -3.21 -3.07 -22.12
C ASP A 130 -4.50 -2.39 -22.67
N PRO A 131 -4.41 -1.48 -23.67
CA PRO A 131 -5.53 -0.62 -24.11
C PRO A 131 -6.80 -1.33 -24.62
N LEU A 132 -6.82 -2.65 -24.74
CA LEU A 132 -7.97 -3.47 -25.18
C LEU A 132 -8.43 -4.47 -24.11
N TRP A 133 -7.92 -4.36 -22.88
CA TRP A 133 -8.35 -5.20 -21.77
C TRP A 133 -9.56 -4.59 -21.06
N MET A 134 -10.74 -5.21 -21.23
CA MET A 134 -11.86 -5.01 -20.32
C MET A 134 -11.66 -5.92 -19.10
N GLU A 135 -11.63 -5.34 -17.89
CA GLU A 135 -11.84 -6.13 -16.68
C GLU A 135 -13.14 -6.93 -16.82
N ASN A 136 -13.08 -8.23 -16.52
CA ASN A 136 -14.23 -9.11 -16.65
C ASN A 136 -15.43 -8.54 -15.86
N PRO A 137 -16.53 -8.11 -16.53
CA PRO A 137 -17.67 -7.47 -15.88
C PRO A 137 -18.37 -8.37 -14.86
N ILE A 138 -18.06 -9.67 -14.88
CA ILE A 138 -18.59 -10.66 -13.95
C ILE A 138 -18.17 -10.35 -12.49
N ARG A 139 -17.03 -9.68 -12.23
CA ARG A 139 -16.58 -9.43 -10.84
C ARG A 139 -17.42 -8.37 -10.09
N ASN A 140 -18.08 -7.47 -10.81
CA ASN A 140 -18.96 -6.45 -10.21
C ASN A 140 -20.37 -6.98 -9.97
N MET A 141 -20.80 -8.02 -10.69
CA MET A 141 -22.15 -8.57 -10.56
C MET A 141 -22.35 -9.41 -9.27
N TRP A 142 -21.29 -10.04 -8.75
CA TRP A 142 -21.38 -10.85 -7.51
C TRP A 142 -21.35 -10.02 -6.21
N HIS A 143 -20.88 -8.77 -6.25
CA HIS A 143 -20.95 -7.87 -5.10
C HIS A 143 -22.34 -7.25 -4.90
N GLU A 144 -23.14 -7.07 -5.97
CA GLU A 144 -24.53 -6.60 -5.84
C GLU A 144 -25.51 -7.71 -5.44
N LEU A 145 -25.23 -8.98 -5.77
CA LEU A 145 -26.11 -10.10 -5.42
C LEU A 145 -25.95 -10.61 -3.98
N SER A 146 -24.85 -10.26 -3.29
CA SER A 146 -24.66 -10.59 -1.86
C SER A 146 -25.27 -9.56 -0.91
N TYR A 147 -25.42 -8.30 -1.33
CA TYR A 147 -26.08 -7.25 -0.53
C TYR A 147 -27.61 -7.27 -0.64
N THR A 148 -28.15 -7.78 -1.75
CA THR A 148 -29.61 -7.85 -1.97
C THR A 148 -30.28 -9.05 -1.29
N HIS A 149 -29.52 -10.10 -0.92
CA HIS A 149 -30.09 -11.25 -0.20
C HIS A 149 -30.13 -11.06 1.33
N TYR A 150 -29.22 -10.27 1.93
CA TYR A 150 -29.19 -10.06 3.38
C TYR A 150 -30.30 -9.09 3.88
N ARG A 151 -30.90 -8.29 2.99
CA ARG A 151 -31.97 -7.32 3.34
C ARG A 151 -33.40 -7.84 3.18
N SER A 152 -33.58 -9.11 2.82
CA SER A 152 -34.90 -9.78 2.77
C SER A 152 -35.12 -10.78 3.91
N LEU A 153 -34.19 -10.87 4.86
CA LEU A 153 -34.29 -11.77 6.04
C LEU A 153 -34.15 -11.05 7.40
N HIS A 154 -34.25 -9.72 7.42
CA HIS A 154 -34.47 -8.92 8.64
C HIS A 154 -35.39 -7.74 8.36
#